data_AF-A0AAD2WVS1-F1
#
_entry.id   AF-A0AAD2WVS1-F1
#
_cell.length_a   1.000
_cell.length_b   1.000
_cell.length_c   1.000
_cell.angle_alpha   90.00
_cell.angle_beta   90.00
_cell.angle_gamma   90.00
#
_symmetry.space_group_name_H-M   'P 1'
#
loop_
_entity.id
_entity.type
_entity.pdbx_description
1 polymer ?
#
loop_
_entity_poly.entity_id
_entity_poly.type
_entity_poly.pdbx_seq_one_letter_code
_entity_poly.pdbx_strand_id
1 'polypeptide(L)'
;MTKNELNEIIDSCFIHLTVMKQHYTKPRNYSLDVIEQGNLDQINDLLNDITNGIELGGFNELEARYIYEDTEVLWDEVSQTFVS
;
A
#
# COMPACT_ATOMS: atom_id res chain seq x y z
N MET A 1 13.53 -16.20 -3.60
CA MET A 1 13.42 -15.70 -2.22
C MET A 1 12.89 -16.78 -1.29
N THR A 2 13.20 -16.73 0.00
CA THR A 2 12.63 -17.62 1.03
C THR A 2 11.24 -17.14 1.43
N LYS A 3 10.44 -18.02 2.05
CA LYS A 3 9.11 -17.64 2.59
C LYS A 3 9.20 -16.50 3.60
N ASN A 4 10.26 -16.45 4.41
CA ASN A 4 10.44 -15.38 5.39
C ASN A 4 10.75 -14.05 4.70
N GLU A 5 11.62 -14.04 3.69
CA GLU A 5 11.90 -12.83 2.90
C GLU A 5 10.64 -12.30 2.21
N LEU A 6 9.78 -13.19 1.68
CA LEU A 6 8.51 -12.80 1.09
C LEU A 6 7.57 -12.17 2.11
N ASN A 7 7.46 -12.77 3.30
CA ASN A 7 6.65 -12.21 4.37
C ASN A 7 7.16 -10.84 4.83
N GLU A 8 8.48 -10.66 4.98
CA GLU A 8 9.08 -9.38 5.37
C GLU A 8 8.78 -8.27 4.35
N ILE A 9 8.80 -8.58 3.05
CA ILE A 9 8.40 -7.62 2.01
C ILE A 9 6.93 -7.23 2.16
N ILE A 10 6.04 -8.23 2.27
CA ILE A 10 4.61 -7.98 2.38
C ILE A 10 4.27 -7.19 3.65
N ASP A 11 4.90 -7.51 4.77
CA ASP A 11 4.74 -6.78 6.04
C ASP A 11 5.16 -5.31 5.87
N SER A 12 6.29 -5.05 5.20
CA SER A 12 6.74 -3.68 4.89
C SER A 12 5.73 -2.93 4.01
N CYS A 13 5.25 -3.56 2.95
CA CYS A 13 4.23 -2.97 2.06
C CYS A 13 2.96 -2.63 2.82
N PHE A 14 2.47 -3.55 3.67
CA PHE A 14 1.28 -3.34 4.49
C PHE A 14 1.41 -2.14 5.41
N ILE A 15 2.59 -1.96 6.03
CA ILE A 15 2.88 -0.80 6.88
C ILE A 15 2.86 0.49 6.05
N HIS A 16 3.57 0.53 4.92
CA HIS A 16 3.61 1.71 4.04
C HIS A 16 2.20 2.12 3.58
N LEU A 17 1.42 1.17 3.07
CA LEU A 17 0.04 1.39 2.63
C LEU A 17 -0.86 1.87 3.75
N THR A 18 -0.72 1.31 4.96
CA THR A 18 -1.49 1.75 6.13
C THR A 18 -1.18 3.20 6.51
N VAL A 19 0.09 3.60 6.47
CA VAL A 19 0.52 4.98 6.73
C VAL A 19 -0.04 5.93 5.67
N MET A 20 0.05 5.58 4.39
CA MET A 20 -0.53 6.37 3.29
C MET A 20 -2.06 6.50 3.41
N LYS A 21 -2.76 5.43 3.75
CA LYS A 21 -4.21 5.48 4.00
C LYS A 21 -4.56 6.42 5.15
N GLN A 22 -3.80 6.38 6.25
CA GLN A 22 -4.00 7.30 7.37
C GLN A 22 -3.81 8.76 6.96
N HIS A 23 -2.85 9.05 6.08
CA HIS A 23 -2.65 10.40 5.56
C HIS A 23 -3.88 10.95 4.83
N TYR A 24 -4.54 10.15 4.00
CA TYR A 24 -5.72 10.58 3.24
C TYR A 24 -7.03 10.55 4.03
N THR A 25 -7.10 9.72 5.08
CA THR A 25 -8.30 9.58 5.93
C THR A 25 -8.29 10.50 7.15
N LYS A 26 -7.20 11.24 7.40
CA LYS A 26 -7.13 12.21 8.50
C LYS A 26 -8.21 13.30 8.34
N PRO A 27 -8.80 13.81 9.44
CA PRO A 27 -9.75 14.91 9.39
C PRO A 27 -9.14 16.15 8.73
N ARG A 28 -9.88 16.78 7.83
CA ARG A 28 -9.42 17.95 7.07
C ARG A 28 -10.59 18.81 6.60
N ASN A 29 -10.28 20.05 6.23
CA ASN A 29 -11.27 21.07 5.88
C ASN A 29 -11.86 20.91 4.47
N TYR A 30 -11.21 20.13 3.61
CA TYR A 30 -11.59 19.91 2.22
C TYR A 30 -11.60 18.42 1.86
N SER A 31 -12.45 18.04 0.93
CA SER A 31 -12.51 16.68 0.37
C SER A 31 -11.25 16.32 -0.43
N LEU A 32 -11.06 15.03 -0.75
CA LEU A 32 -9.93 14.57 -1.57
C LEU A 32 -10.13 15.18 -2.95
N ASP A 33 -9.07 15.70 -3.55
CA ASP A 33 -9.12 15.95 -4.99
C ASP A 33 -9.10 14.62 -5.78
N VAL A 34 -9.23 14.70 -7.10
CA VAL A 34 -9.34 13.51 -7.96
C VAL A 34 -8.08 12.65 -7.90
N ILE A 35 -6.90 13.26 -7.77
CA ILE A 35 -5.63 12.54 -7.69
C ILE A 35 -5.51 11.89 -6.31
N GLU A 36 -5.78 12.63 -5.24
CA GLU A 36 -5.75 12.09 -3.88
C GLU A 36 -6.76 10.94 -3.69
N GLN A 37 -7.95 11.05 -4.30
CA GLN A 37 -8.95 9.98 -4.28
C GLN A 37 -8.46 8.75 -5.06
N GLY A 38 -7.88 8.94 -6.25
CA GLY A 38 -7.30 7.83 -7.02
C GLY A 38 -6.19 7.11 -6.25
N ASN A 39 -5.33 7.86 -5.56
CA ASN A 39 -4.28 7.29 -4.72
C ASN A 39 -4.88 6.49 -3.54
N LEU A 40 -5.91 7.03 -2.87
CA LEU A 40 -6.59 6.32 -1.79
C LEU A 40 -7.26 5.03 -2.28
N ASP A 41 -7.86 5.05 -3.47
CA ASP A 41 -8.50 3.87 -4.06
C ASP A 41 -7.44 2.78 -4.34
N GLN A 42 -6.32 3.14 -4.96
CA GLN A 42 -5.19 2.21 -5.21
C GLN A 42 -4.60 1.65 -3.90
N ILE A 43 -4.46 2.48 -2.86
CA ILE A 43 -4.01 2.02 -1.53
C ILE A 43 -4.97 0.96 -0.98
N ASN A 44 -6.29 1.18 -1.11
CA ASN A 44 -7.28 0.22 -0.62
C ASN A 44 -7.24 -1.08 -1.41
N ASP A 45 -7.06 -1.03 -2.72
CA ASP A 45 -6.95 -2.22 -3.57
C ASP A 45 -5.73 -3.06 -3.18
N LEU A 46 -4.55 -2.43 -3.03
CA LEU A 46 -3.34 -3.14 -2.60
C LEU A 46 -3.46 -3.73 -1.18
N LEU A 47 -4.09 -3.02 -0.24
CA LEU A 47 -4.36 -3.56 1.10
C LEU A 47 -5.32 -4.76 1.06
N ASN A 48 -6.31 -4.73 0.17
CA ASN A 48 -7.22 -5.86 -0.02
C ASN A 48 -6.49 -7.06 -0.64
N ASP A 49 -5.62 -6.84 -1.63
CA ASP A 49 -4.81 -7.89 -2.24
C ASP A 49 -3.88 -8.55 -1.22
N ILE A 50 -3.24 -7.75 -0.36
CA ILE A 50 -2.41 -8.27 0.75
C ILE A 50 -3.27 -9.10 1.71
N THR A 51 -4.43 -8.60 2.11
CA THR A 51 -5.31 -9.30 3.07
C THR A 51 -5.80 -10.63 2.48
N ASN A 52 -6.27 -10.61 1.24
CA ASN A 52 -6.75 -11.79 0.54
C ASN A 52 -5.64 -12.83 0.35
N GLY A 53 -4.43 -12.40 -0.05
CA GLY A 53 -3.30 -13.32 -0.21
C GLY A 53 -2.89 -13.97 1.11
N ILE A 54 -2.94 -13.25 2.24
CA ILE A 54 -2.73 -13.84 3.57
C ILE A 54 -3.77 -14.91 3.87
N GLU A 55 -5.06 -14.62 3.63
CA GLU A 55 -6.17 -15.57 3.84
C GLU A 55 -6.06 -16.82 2.96
N LEU A 56 -5.50 -16.68 1.76
CA LEU A 56 -5.29 -17.77 0.79
C LEU A 56 -4.02 -18.61 1.07
N GLY A 57 -3.21 -18.24 2.07
CA GLY A 57 -2.04 -19.02 2.52
C GLY A 57 -0.68 -18.39 2.23
N GLY A 58 -0.65 -17.11 1.82
CA GLY A 58 0.55 -16.32 1.55
C GLY A 58 0.82 -16.13 0.06
N PHE A 59 1.98 -15.54 -0.24
CA PHE A 59 2.36 -15.08 -1.57
C PHE A 59 3.47 -15.93 -2.17
N ASN A 60 3.43 -16.10 -3.49
CA ASN A 60 4.60 -16.51 -4.24
C ASN A 60 5.51 -15.31 -4.57
N GLU A 61 6.70 -15.58 -5.11
CA GLU A 61 7.69 -14.54 -5.38
C GLU A 61 7.23 -13.50 -6.41
N LEU A 62 6.44 -13.91 -7.40
CA LEU A 62 5.94 -13.00 -8.42
C LEU A 62 4.89 -12.04 -7.85
N GLU A 63 3.95 -12.57 -7.07
CA GLU A 63 2.89 -11.77 -6.42
C GLU A 63 3.49 -10.76 -5.44
N ALA A 64 4.43 -11.19 -4.60
CA ALA A 64 5.09 -10.31 -3.65
C ALA A 64 5.88 -9.19 -4.33
N ARG A 65 6.53 -9.48 -5.48
CA ARG A 65 7.23 -8.46 -6.26
C ARG A 65 6.28 -7.43 -6.86
N TYR A 66 5.13 -7.84 -7.39
CA TYR A 66 4.16 -6.89 -7.93
C TYR A 66 3.60 -5.97 -6.83
N ILE A 67 3.21 -6.53 -5.69
CA ILE A 67 2.75 -5.74 -4.54
C ILE A 67 3.84 -4.76 -4.09
N TYR A 68 5.10 -5.20 -4.04
CA TYR A 68 6.22 -4.36 -3.67
C TYR A 68 6.42 -3.21 -4.66
N GLU A 69 6.52 -3.50 -5.96
CA GLU A 69 6.74 -2.48 -7.00
C GLU A 69 5.60 -1.45 -7.02
N ASP A 70 4.34 -1.90 -6.96
CA ASP A 70 3.18 -1.00 -6.92
C ASP A 70 3.15 -0.14 -5.65
N THR A 71 3.52 -0.72 -4.50
CA THR A 71 3.59 0.03 -3.24
C THR A 71 4.70 1.07 -3.26
N GLU A 72 5.87 0.76 -3.81
CA GLU A 72 7.01 1.70 -3.87
C GLU A 72 6.72 2.87 -4.81
N VAL A 73 6.15 2.61 -6.00
CA VAL A 73 5.75 3.68 -6.92
C VAL A 73 4.74 4.62 -6.25
N LEU A 74 3.73 4.05 -5.59
CA LEU A 74 2.72 4.85 -4.89
C LEU A 74 3.32 5.59 -3.69
N TRP A 75 4.25 4.98 -2.96
CA TRP A 75 4.96 5.63 -1.86
C TRP A 75 5.78 6.82 -2.32
N ASP A 76 6.52 6.70 -3.43
CA ASP A 76 7.30 7.80 -3.99
C ASP A 76 6.42 9.00 -4.36
N GLU A 77 5.18 8.76 -4.81
CA GLU A 77 4.22 9.81 -5.13
C GLU A 77 3.57 10.42 -3.87
N VAL A 78 3.05 9.57 -2.98
CA VAL A 78 2.24 9.98 -1.83
C VAL A 78 3.09 10.55 -0.70
N SER A 79 4.28 10.01 -0.45
CA SER A 79 5.12 10.45 0.68
C SER A 79 5.57 11.92 0.54
N GLN A 80 5.62 12.45 -0.69
CA GLN A 80 5.92 13.86 -0.97
C GLN A 80 4.87 14.81 -0.36
N THR A 81 3.64 14.36 -0.14
CA THR A 81 2.55 15.16 0.43
C THR A 81 2.50 15.08 1.96
N PHE A 82 3.35 14.27 2.61
CA PHE A 82 3.31 14.11 4.07
C PHE A 82 3.88 15.32 4.82
N VAL A 83 4.73 16.09 4.16
CA VAL A 83 5.43 17.26 4.72
C VAL A 83 4.71 18.59 4.47
N SER A 84 3.62 18.57 3.70
CA SER A 84 2.74 19.72 3.43
C SER A 84 1.56 19.78 4.40
#